data_AF-A0A7C4YQN7-F1
#
_entry.id   AF-A0A7C4YQN7-F1
#
_cell.length_a   1.000
_cell.length_b   1.000
_cell.length_c   1.000
_cell.angle_alpha   90.00
_cell.angle_beta   90.00
_cell.angle_gamma   90.00
#
_symmetry.space_group_name_H-M   'P 1'
#
loop_
_entity.id
_entity.type
_entity.pdbx_description
1 polymer ?
#
loop_
_entity_poly.entity_id
_entity_poly.type
_entity_poly.pdbx_seq_one_letter_code
_entity_poly.pdbx_strand_id
1 'polypeptide(L)'
;MHKLRPDIDEYFLKIAKVVGERATCVRRKIGAVAVKDKHILSTGYNGAPAGIPDCLELGCLRDQQNVKSGSPHDICRSVHAEQNVIIQAAVHGTSIKGATIYCTTAPCAQCARILVNAGISRYVCFIDYPNKEARYLFKEAGIKFDVLDEPSFNPDNLGEQVLAVPAASFEKAGAFIGYKEKNEAYYKELLANIRYVDRDTAEKDDSWKQVIPYVVINNKDEYLVMQRLPRSGEKRLHNAYTFGVGGHINPADSTTDVEGDDVIERGMMRELNEEVWIDDLRNIKLVGFIYDEEQEVSRHHLGFVYSAETGSSNVKCLEPDKLKPFFVKKADLPKYIDGKENWAELVYHGFINKN
;
A
#
# COMPACT_ATOMS: atom_id res chain seq x y z
N MET A 1 6.44 -2.99 -17.03
CA MET A 1 6.99 -2.34 -15.82
C MET A 1 5.86 -1.55 -15.18
N HIS A 2 5.27 -2.06 -14.10
CA HIS A 2 4.36 -1.25 -13.29
C HIS A 2 5.15 -0.11 -12.67
N LYS A 3 4.78 1.13 -12.99
CA LYS A 3 5.43 2.34 -12.49
C LYS A 3 4.93 2.54 -11.05
N LEU A 4 5.64 1.96 -10.08
CA LEU A 4 5.30 1.97 -8.64
C LEU A 4 5.18 3.39 -8.07
N ARG A 5 5.86 4.36 -8.67
CA ARG A 5 5.82 5.77 -8.28
C ARG A 5 5.17 6.60 -9.39
N PRO A 6 4.07 7.33 -9.11
CA PRO A 6 3.52 8.27 -10.08
C PRO A 6 4.55 9.35 -10.38
N ASP A 7 4.62 9.78 -11.64
CA ASP A 7 5.41 10.96 -11.95
C ASP A 7 4.74 12.22 -11.39
N ILE A 8 5.47 13.33 -11.49
CA ILE A 8 5.09 14.60 -10.86
C ILE A 8 3.75 15.11 -11.37
N ASP A 9 3.52 15.02 -12.69
CA ASP A 9 2.30 15.54 -13.29
C ASP A 9 1.11 14.66 -12.88
N GLU A 10 1.28 13.34 -12.91
CA GLU A 10 0.27 12.38 -12.44
C GLU A 10 -0.10 12.62 -10.97
N TYR A 11 0.90 12.81 -10.09
CA TYR A 11 0.70 13.08 -8.67
C TYR A 11 -0.15 14.34 -8.42
N PHE A 12 0.17 15.45 -9.09
CA PHE A 12 -0.58 16.69 -8.89
C PHE A 12 -1.95 16.70 -9.55
N LEU A 13 -2.14 15.99 -10.67
CA LEU A 13 -3.47 15.77 -11.24
C LEU A 13 -4.34 14.89 -10.34
N LYS A 14 -3.77 13.87 -9.66
CA LYS A 14 -4.47 13.10 -8.62
C LYS A 14 -4.97 14.00 -7.49
N ILE A 15 -4.11 14.89 -7.00
CA ILE A 15 -4.49 15.84 -5.95
C ILE A 15 -5.57 16.80 -6.45
N ALA A 16 -5.45 17.32 -7.69
CA ALA A 16 -6.48 18.18 -8.27
C ALA A 16 -7.84 17.48 -8.36
N LYS A 17 -7.85 16.17 -8.69
CA LYS A 17 -9.06 15.34 -8.68
C LYS A 17 -9.67 15.23 -7.27
N VAL A 18 -8.85 14.95 -6.26
CA VAL A 18 -9.27 14.90 -4.84
C VAL A 18 -9.81 16.26 -4.36
N VAL A 19 -9.14 17.36 -4.69
CA VAL A 19 -9.61 18.73 -4.37
C VAL A 19 -10.99 18.98 -4.99
N GLY A 20 -11.21 18.52 -6.22
CA GLY A 20 -12.49 18.64 -6.92
C GLY A 20 -13.65 17.89 -6.25
N GLU A 21 -13.39 16.90 -5.40
CA GLU A 21 -14.46 16.15 -4.71
C GLU A 21 -15.32 17.05 -3.82
N ARG A 22 -14.72 18.12 -3.27
CA ARG A 22 -15.37 19.15 -2.46
C ARG A 22 -16.15 20.18 -3.26
N ALA A 23 -16.12 20.13 -4.59
CA ALA A 23 -16.89 21.02 -5.43
C ALA A 23 -18.40 20.90 -5.16
N THR A 24 -19.06 22.05 -5.06
CA THR A 24 -20.49 22.16 -4.75
C THR A 24 -21.32 22.52 -5.98
N CYS A 25 -20.71 22.55 -7.17
CA CYS A 25 -21.44 22.67 -8.42
C CYS A 25 -22.08 21.33 -8.81
N VAL A 26 -23.39 21.33 -9.06
CA VAL A 26 -24.14 20.13 -9.46
C VAL A 26 -23.86 19.66 -10.90
N ARG A 27 -23.26 20.50 -11.74
CA ARG A 27 -22.99 20.15 -13.16
C ARG A 27 -21.62 19.51 -13.37
N ARG A 28 -20.59 19.99 -12.66
CA ARG A 28 -19.20 19.53 -12.82
C ARG A 28 -18.44 19.72 -11.52
N LYS A 29 -17.67 18.71 -11.14
CA LYS A 29 -16.70 18.77 -10.05
C LYS A 29 -15.32 19.05 -10.61
N ILE A 30 -14.83 20.27 -10.42
CA ILE A 30 -13.55 20.73 -10.95
C ILE A 30 -12.66 21.09 -9.76
N GLY A 31 -11.42 20.59 -9.78
CA GLY A 31 -10.40 20.94 -8.81
C GLY A 31 -9.13 21.40 -9.53
N ALA A 32 -8.41 22.31 -8.88
CA ALA A 32 -7.19 22.91 -9.37
C ALA A 32 -6.18 23.10 -8.22
N VAL A 33 -4.90 23.03 -8.57
CA VAL A 33 -3.76 23.13 -7.66
C VAL A 33 -2.68 23.99 -8.31
N ALA A 34 -2.20 25.01 -7.62
CA ALA A 34 -0.99 25.75 -8.02
C ALA A 34 0.24 25.13 -7.36
N VAL A 35 1.25 24.84 -8.17
CA VAL A 35 2.49 24.19 -7.73
C VAL A 35 3.71 24.97 -8.20
N LYS A 36 4.69 25.16 -7.32
CA LYS A 36 5.99 25.72 -7.67
C LYS A 36 7.08 24.98 -6.92
N ASP A 37 8.17 24.65 -7.61
CA ASP A 37 9.30 23.91 -7.03
C ASP A 37 8.86 22.61 -6.31
N LYS A 38 7.85 21.92 -6.89
CA LYS A 38 7.19 20.72 -6.34
C LYS A 38 6.44 20.92 -5.02
N HIS A 39 6.17 22.16 -4.61
CA HIS A 39 5.36 22.49 -3.45
C HIS A 39 4.00 23.02 -3.89
N ILE A 40 2.94 22.57 -3.22
CA ILE A 40 1.59 23.12 -3.41
C ILE A 40 1.54 24.49 -2.75
N LEU A 41 1.15 25.51 -3.51
CA LEU A 41 1.01 26.89 -3.06
C LEU A 41 -0.41 27.22 -2.65
N SER A 42 -1.37 26.76 -3.45
CA SER A 42 -2.81 26.96 -3.23
C SER A 42 -3.61 25.90 -3.99
N THR A 43 -4.85 25.70 -3.56
CA THR A 43 -5.83 24.80 -4.17
C THR A 43 -7.15 25.54 -4.36
N GLY A 44 -7.98 25.02 -5.25
CA GLY A 44 -9.31 25.57 -5.49
C GLY A 44 -10.21 24.54 -6.12
N TYR A 45 -11.47 24.55 -5.73
CA TYR A 45 -12.53 23.80 -6.41
C TYR A 45 -13.62 24.76 -6.83
N ASN A 46 -14.46 24.38 -7.80
CA ASN A 46 -15.56 25.24 -8.21
C ASN A 46 -16.74 25.16 -7.24
N GLY A 47 -17.27 26.31 -6.83
CA GLY A 47 -18.32 26.41 -5.81
C GLY A 47 -18.80 27.84 -5.65
N ALA A 48 -19.89 28.05 -4.92
CA ALA A 48 -20.36 29.40 -4.61
C ALA A 48 -19.30 30.18 -3.79
N PRO A 49 -19.32 31.52 -3.83
CA PRO A 49 -18.53 32.35 -2.94
C PRO A 49 -18.63 31.92 -1.47
N ALA A 50 -17.56 32.12 -0.70
CA ALA A 50 -17.52 31.74 0.70
C ALA A 50 -18.61 32.47 1.51
N GLY A 51 -19.30 31.72 2.39
CA GLY A 51 -20.30 32.27 3.31
C GLY A 51 -21.70 32.44 2.73
N ILE A 52 -21.98 31.97 1.51
CA ILE A 52 -23.34 31.99 0.93
C ILE A 52 -23.78 30.59 0.45
N PRO A 53 -25.11 30.33 0.38
CA PRO A 53 -25.66 29.08 -0.13
C PRO A 53 -25.15 28.67 -1.52
N ASP A 54 -24.82 27.40 -1.67
CA ASP A 54 -24.26 26.86 -2.91
C ASP A 54 -25.30 26.19 -3.82
N CYS A 55 -24.82 25.50 -4.87
CA CYS A 55 -25.70 24.83 -5.84
C CYS A 55 -26.22 23.47 -5.34
N LEU A 56 -25.61 22.85 -4.33
CA LEU A 56 -26.17 21.66 -3.68
C LEU A 56 -27.42 22.04 -2.88
N GLU A 57 -27.43 23.22 -2.30
CA GLU A 57 -28.58 23.75 -1.55
C GLU A 57 -29.65 24.37 -2.47
N LEU A 58 -29.26 25.30 -3.36
CA LEU A 58 -30.22 26.11 -4.12
C LEU A 58 -30.49 25.60 -5.55
N GLY A 59 -29.83 24.52 -5.96
CA GLY A 59 -29.81 24.07 -7.36
C GLY A 59 -29.01 25.00 -8.27
N CYS A 60 -29.03 24.72 -9.58
CA CYS A 60 -28.27 25.47 -10.56
C CYS A 60 -29.12 26.57 -11.25
N LEU A 61 -28.75 27.83 -11.07
CA LEU A 61 -29.37 28.97 -11.77
C LEU A 61 -29.34 28.82 -13.30
N ARG A 62 -28.28 28.21 -13.84
CA ARG A 62 -28.16 27.96 -15.28
C ARG A 62 -29.18 26.95 -15.78
N ASP A 63 -29.52 25.95 -14.98
CA ASP A 63 -30.51 24.94 -15.37
C ASP A 63 -31.93 25.51 -15.26
N GLN A 64 -32.20 26.30 -14.21
CA GLN A 64 -33.44 27.05 -14.04
C GLN A 64 -33.73 28.02 -15.20
N GLN A 65 -32.67 28.60 -15.79
CA GLN A 65 -32.76 29.54 -16.91
C GLN A 65 -32.47 28.89 -18.28
N ASN A 66 -32.39 27.56 -18.37
CA ASN A 66 -32.11 26.82 -19.61
C ASN A 66 -30.83 27.29 -20.36
N VAL A 67 -29.80 27.68 -19.60
CA VAL A 67 -28.53 28.15 -20.14
C VAL A 67 -27.64 26.97 -20.53
N LYS A 68 -27.31 26.90 -21.82
CA LYS A 68 -26.45 25.85 -22.40
C LYS A 68 -25.03 25.86 -21.82
N SER A 69 -24.38 24.70 -21.83
CA SER A 69 -22.94 24.60 -21.56
C SER A 69 -22.15 25.41 -22.59
N GLY A 70 -21.14 26.16 -22.17
CA GLY A 70 -20.31 26.99 -23.05
C GLY A 70 -20.83 28.41 -23.28
N SER A 71 -22.01 28.77 -22.74
CA SER A 71 -22.51 30.16 -22.73
C SER A 71 -21.83 31.01 -21.65
N PRO A 72 -21.84 32.36 -21.76
CA PRO A 72 -21.23 33.29 -20.79
C PRO A 72 -21.54 32.98 -19.31
N HIS A 73 -20.61 33.40 -18.44
CA HIS A 73 -20.55 33.01 -17.02
C HIS A 73 -21.37 33.92 -16.08
N ASP A 74 -21.95 34.99 -16.60
CA ASP A 74 -22.74 36.00 -15.88
C ASP A 74 -23.90 35.41 -15.05
N ILE A 75 -24.48 34.30 -15.50
CA ILE A 75 -25.58 33.61 -14.79
C ILE A 75 -25.07 32.59 -13.75
N CYS A 76 -23.79 32.19 -13.81
CA CYS A 76 -23.23 31.19 -12.92
C CYS A 76 -22.88 31.78 -11.55
N ARG A 77 -23.41 31.21 -10.46
CA ARG A 77 -23.00 31.59 -9.10
C ARG A 77 -21.60 31.08 -8.74
N SER A 78 -21.18 29.97 -9.33
CA SER A 78 -19.93 29.31 -8.94
C SER A 78 -18.72 30.13 -9.39
N VAL A 79 -17.82 30.40 -8.44
CA VAL A 79 -16.43 30.75 -8.71
C VAL A 79 -15.72 29.49 -9.22
N HIS A 80 -14.93 29.62 -10.27
CA HIS A 80 -14.22 28.50 -10.88
C HIS A 80 -13.05 28.02 -10.01
N ALA A 81 -12.63 26.77 -10.22
CA ALA A 81 -11.51 26.18 -9.47
C ALA A 81 -10.21 26.99 -9.64
N GLU A 82 -9.91 27.41 -10.87
CA GLU A 82 -8.73 28.20 -11.22
C GLU A 82 -8.77 29.61 -10.58
N GLN A 83 -9.96 30.21 -10.50
CA GLN A 83 -10.17 31.47 -9.81
C GLN A 83 -9.93 31.31 -8.30
N ASN A 84 -10.46 30.25 -7.70
CA ASN A 84 -10.27 29.98 -6.28
C ASN A 84 -8.80 29.71 -5.92
N VAL A 85 -8.02 29.08 -6.80
CA VAL A 85 -6.56 28.96 -6.64
C VAL A 85 -5.89 30.33 -6.49
N ILE A 86 -6.26 31.31 -7.33
CA ILE A 86 -5.72 32.68 -7.30
C ILE A 86 -6.22 33.42 -6.06
N ILE A 87 -7.51 33.34 -5.76
CA ILE A 87 -8.13 34.02 -4.62
C ILE A 87 -7.51 33.53 -3.32
N GLN A 88 -7.38 32.22 -3.14
CA GLN A 88 -6.80 31.63 -1.94
C GLN A 88 -5.33 32.07 -1.78
N ALA A 89 -4.55 32.04 -2.86
CA ALA A 89 -3.19 32.54 -2.86
C ALA A 89 -3.10 34.02 -2.46
N ALA A 90 -3.98 34.86 -3.01
CA ALA A 90 -4.03 36.28 -2.69
C ALA A 90 -4.41 36.55 -1.23
N VAL A 91 -5.41 35.83 -0.69
CA VAL A 91 -5.84 35.94 0.72
C VAL A 91 -4.70 35.62 1.68
N HIS A 92 -3.86 34.64 1.33
CA HIS A 92 -2.74 34.23 2.17
C HIS A 92 -1.41 34.92 1.85
N GLY A 93 -1.38 35.85 0.88
CA GLY A 93 -0.15 36.54 0.48
C GLY A 93 0.87 35.63 -0.22
N THR A 94 0.44 34.50 -0.80
CA THR A 94 1.29 33.54 -1.48
C THR A 94 1.42 33.90 -2.97
N SER A 95 2.65 34.15 -3.44
CA SER A 95 2.88 34.39 -4.87
C SER A 95 2.79 33.10 -5.67
N ILE A 96 1.91 33.07 -6.67
CA ILE A 96 1.81 31.99 -7.67
C ILE A 96 2.56 32.31 -8.98
N LYS A 97 3.35 33.40 -9.01
CA LYS A 97 4.13 33.77 -10.19
C LYS A 97 5.15 32.68 -10.50
N GLY A 98 5.15 32.21 -11.74
CA GLY A 98 5.96 31.12 -12.26
C GLY A 98 5.45 29.72 -11.90
N ALA A 99 4.30 29.59 -11.23
CA ALA A 99 3.73 28.30 -10.85
C ALA A 99 3.19 27.53 -12.07
N THR A 100 3.10 26.20 -11.92
CA THR A 100 2.30 25.32 -12.78
C THR A 100 0.92 25.14 -12.16
N ILE A 101 -0.13 25.26 -12.97
CA ILE A 101 -1.50 24.93 -12.56
C ILE A 101 -1.85 23.53 -13.05
N TYR A 102 -2.19 22.63 -12.13
CA TYR A 102 -2.80 21.35 -12.43
C TYR A 102 -4.30 21.46 -12.19
N CYS A 103 -5.12 21.17 -13.19
CA CYS A 103 -6.58 21.27 -13.12
C CYS A 103 -7.23 20.05 -13.75
N THR A 104 -8.39 19.62 -13.26
CA THR A 104 -9.08 18.48 -13.89
C THR A 104 -9.54 18.79 -15.31
N THR A 105 -9.88 20.05 -15.62
CA THR A 105 -10.43 20.47 -16.91
C THR A 105 -9.65 21.64 -17.52
N ALA A 106 -9.60 21.71 -18.85
CA ALA A 106 -9.07 22.87 -19.56
C ALA A 106 -9.81 24.18 -19.15
N PRO A 107 -9.11 25.33 -19.11
CA PRO A 107 -9.68 26.55 -18.54
C PRO A 107 -10.64 27.23 -19.53
N CYS A 108 -11.62 27.95 -18.98
CA CYS A 108 -12.38 28.89 -19.80
C CYS A 108 -11.54 30.12 -20.18
N ALA A 109 -12.00 30.91 -21.15
CA ALA A 109 -11.32 32.12 -21.59
C ALA A 109 -11.07 33.12 -20.44
N GLN A 110 -12.03 33.28 -19.52
CA GLN A 110 -11.87 34.18 -18.37
C GLN A 110 -10.77 33.69 -17.41
N CYS A 111 -10.77 32.40 -17.08
CA CYS A 111 -9.73 31.79 -16.24
C CYS A 111 -8.35 31.88 -16.90
N ALA A 112 -8.27 31.67 -18.22
CA ALA A 112 -7.02 31.83 -18.96
C ALA A 112 -6.46 33.26 -18.87
N ARG A 113 -7.30 34.29 -19.07
CA ARG A 113 -6.88 35.71 -18.97
C ARG A 113 -6.31 36.06 -17.60
N ILE A 114 -6.97 35.65 -16.52
CA ILE A 114 -6.49 35.94 -15.15
C ILE A 114 -5.24 35.15 -14.80
N LEU A 115 -5.10 33.91 -15.30
CA LEU A 115 -3.91 33.09 -15.09
C LEU A 115 -2.69 33.64 -15.83
N VAL A 116 -2.88 34.15 -17.05
CA VAL A 116 -1.85 34.89 -17.80
C VAL A 116 -1.35 36.07 -16.96
N ASN A 117 -2.27 36.88 -16.42
CA ASN A 117 -1.90 38.03 -15.59
C ASN A 117 -1.29 37.63 -14.23
N ALA A 118 -1.66 36.47 -13.68
CA ALA A 118 -1.02 35.91 -12.50
C ALA A 118 0.43 35.46 -12.76
N GLY A 119 0.83 35.36 -14.04
CA GLY A 119 2.19 35.04 -14.45
C GLY A 119 2.56 33.59 -14.21
N ILE A 120 1.61 32.65 -14.37
CA ILE A 120 1.91 31.21 -14.32
C ILE A 120 2.84 30.82 -15.49
N SER A 121 3.54 29.69 -15.36
CA SER A 121 4.46 29.19 -16.40
C SER A 121 3.88 28.05 -17.23
N ARG A 122 2.97 27.25 -16.64
CA ARG A 122 2.42 26.04 -17.26
C ARG A 122 1.02 25.76 -16.74
N TYR A 123 0.18 25.18 -17.58
CA TYR A 123 -1.14 24.67 -17.26
C TYR A 123 -1.26 23.22 -17.75
N VAL A 124 -1.73 22.33 -16.88
CA VAL A 124 -1.86 20.88 -17.14
C VAL A 124 -3.26 20.42 -16.78
N CYS A 125 -3.92 19.68 -17.67
CA CYS A 125 -5.21 19.06 -17.40
C CYS A 125 -5.40 17.71 -18.09
N PHE A 126 -6.45 16.98 -17.75
CA PHE A 126 -6.80 15.71 -18.42
C PHE A 126 -8.17 15.69 -19.11
N ILE A 127 -9.09 16.59 -18.74
CA ILE A 127 -10.33 16.80 -19.51
C ILE A 127 -10.10 17.96 -20.48
N ASP A 128 -9.90 17.65 -21.76
CA ASP A 128 -9.81 18.67 -22.80
C ASP A 128 -11.19 19.27 -23.07
N TYR A 129 -11.27 20.58 -22.99
CA TYR A 129 -12.40 21.37 -23.47
C TYR A 129 -11.81 22.40 -24.43
N PRO A 130 -11.91 22.20 -25.76
CA PRO A 130 -11.15 22.96 -26.75
C PRO A 130 -11.64 24.40 -26.82
N ASN A 131 -11.16 25.23 -25.90
CA ASN A 131 -11.37 26.67 -25.88
C ASN A 131 -10.24 27.33 -26.69
N LYS A 132 -10.55 27.70 -27.94
CA LYS A 132 -9.59 28.31 -28.87
C LYS A 132 -8.95 29.58 -28.29
N GLU A 133 -9.73 30.38 -27.57
CA GLU A 133 -9.25 31.62 -26.97
C GLU A 133 -8.26 31.35 -25.84
N ALA A 134 -8.58 30.44 -24.92
CA ALA A 134 -7.66 30.06 -23.83
C ALA A 134 -6.31 29.56 -24.36
N ARG A 135 -6.34 28.69 -25.38
CA ARG A 135 -5.12 28.17 -26.03
C ARG A 135 -4.32 29.27 -26.72
N TYR A 136 -5.01 30.18 -27.43
CA TYR A 136 -4.38 31.34 -28.06
C TYR A 136 -3.69 32.22 -27.01
N LEU A 137 -4.38 32.58 -25.94
CA LEU A 137 -3.84 33.41 -24.85
C LEU A 137 -2.60 32.79 -24.21
N PHE A 138 -2.63 31.49 -23.90
CA PHE A 138 -1.46 30.81 -23.34
C PHE A 138 -0.29 30.76 -24.31
N LYS A 139 -0.55 30.52 -25.61
CA LYS A 139 0.50 30.55 -26.64
C LYS A 139 1.16 31.93 -26.73
N GLU A 140 0.37 33.00 -26.82
CA GLU A 140 0.88 34.38 -26.91
C GLU A 140 1.64 34.80 -25.65
N ALA A 141 1.20 34.33 -24.48
CA ALA A 141 1.86 34.61 -23.20
C ALA A 141 3.08 33.71 -22.91
N GLY A 142 3.42 32.76 -23.78
CA GLY A 142 4.51 31.80 -23.56
C GLY A 142 4.24 30.78 -22.44
N ILE A 143 2.98 30.52 -22.12
CA ILE A 143 2.55 29.55 -21.11
C ILE A 143 2.39 28.18 -21.76
N LYS A 144 3.07 27.17 -21.22
CA LYS A 144 2.94 25.79 -21.71
C LYS A 144 1.57 25.21 -21.35
N PHE A 145 0.87 24.62 -22.31
CA PHE A 145 -0.43 23.99 -22.10
C PHE A 145 -0.36 22.50 -22.47
N ASP A 146 -0.47 21.63 -21.47
CA ASP A 146 -0.41 20.18 -21.65
C ASP A 146 -1.77 19.53 -21.32
N VAL A 147 -2.22 18.65 -22.21
CA VAL A 147 -3.32 17.73 -21.94
C VAL A 147 -2.72 16.34 -21.78
N LEU A 148 -2.85 15.76 -20.60
CA LEU A 148 -2.33 14.43 -20.25
C LEU A 148 -3.49 13.45 -20.08
N ASP A 149 -3.16 12.17 -19.96
CA ASP A 149 -4.14 11.14 -19.64
C ASP A 149 -4.75 11.37 -18.25
N GLU A 150 -6.01 10.96 -18.08
CA GLU A 150 -6.66 11.02 -16.77
C GLU A 150 -5.89 10.14 -15.78
N PRO A 151 -5.48 10.68 -14.62
CA PRO A 151 -4.73 9.89 -13.66
C PRO A 151 -5.60 8.77 -13.07
N SER A 152 -5.06 7.57 -13.03
CA SER A 152 -5.67 6.42 -12.36
C SER A 152 -5.21 6.34 -10.91
N PHE A 153 -6.16 6.17 -9.98
CA PHE A 153 -5.83 5.79 -8.61
C PHE A 153 -5.69 4.27 -8.59
N ASN A 154 -4.46 3.77 -8.40
CA ASN A 154 -4.22 2.34 -8.20
C ASN A 154 -3.95 2.07 -6.71
N PRO A 155 -4.85 1.37 -5.99
CA PRO A 155 -4.62 0.92 -4.63
C PRO A 155 -3.33 0.08 -4.49
N ASP A 156 -2.92 -0.66 -5.52
CA ASP A 156 -1.69 -1.48 -5.48
C ASP A 156 -0.43 -0.62 -5.26
N ASN A 157 -0.45 0.67 -5.64
CA ASN A 157 0.67 1.58 -5.35
C ASN A 157 0.72 2.03 -3.87
N LEU A 158 -0.26 1.62 -3.07
CA LEU A 158 -0.31 1.76 -1.61
C LEU A 158 -0.13 0.39 -0.91
N GLY A 159 0.04 -0.70 -1.68
CA GLY A 159 0.11 -2.07 -1.20
C GLY A 159 1.37 -2.36 -0.38
N GLU A 160 1.27 -3.35 0.51
CA GLU A 160 2.39 -3.86 1.27
C GLU A 160 3.41 -4.53 0.33
N GLN A 161 4.69 -4.23 0.52
CA GLN A 161 5.78 -4.87 -0.20
C GLN A 161 6.32 -6.01 0.66
N VAL A 162 6.43 -7.21 0.09
CA VAL A 162 6.89 -8.41 0.80
C VAL A 162 8.06 -9.05 0.09
N LEU A 163 8.98 -9.65 0.84
CA LEU A 163 10.12 -10.36 0.29
C LEU A 163 9.64 -11.67 -0.34
N ALA A 164 10.06 -11.93 -1.59
CA ALA A 164 9.69 -13.14 -2.32
C ALA A 164 10.86 -13.68 -3.14
N VAL A 165 10.82 -14.99 -3.38
CA VAL A 165 11.69 -15.71 -4.33
C VAL A 165 10.93 -15.93 -5.63
N PRO A 166 11.53 -15.69 -6.81
CA PRO A 166 10.94 -16.09 -8.08
C PRO A 166 10.75 -17.62 -8.13
N ALA A 167 9.59 -18.08 -8.63
CA ALA A 167 9.31 -19.51 -8.76
C ALA A 167 10.38 -20.25 -9.59
N ALA A 168 10.90 -19.63 -10.65
CA ALA A 168 11.99 -20.18 -11.45
C ALA A 168 13.28 -20.42 -10.63
N SER A 169 13.57 -19.57 -9.64
CA SER A 169 14.71 -19.75 -8.74
C SER A 169 14.46 -20.87 -7.74
N PHE A 170 13.22 -21.00 -7.24
CA PHE A 170 12.80 -22.12 -6.40
C PHE A 170 12.91 -23.47 -7.15
N GLU A 171 12.44 -23.53 -8.40
CA GLU A 171 12.60 -24.68 -9.28
C GLU A 171 14.07 -25.03 -9.51
N LYS A 172 14.90 -24.04 -9.85
CA LYS A 172 16.33 -24.22 -10.09
C LYS A 172 17.08 -24.71 -8.84
N ALA A 173 16.71 -24.24 -7.65
CA ALA A 173 17.29 -24.70 -6.40
C ALA A 173 16.92 -26.16 -6.07
N GLY A 174 15.89 -26.72 -6.72
CA GLY A 174 15.36 -28.04 -6.46
C GLY A 174 14.08 -27.96 -5.63
N ALA A 175 13.00 -27.52 -6.27
CA ALA A 175 11.66 -27.43 -5.72
C ALA A 175 11.24 -28.73 -5.00
N PHE A 176 10.43 -28.57 -3.97
CA PHE A 176 10.00 -29.67 -3.10
C PHE A 176 8.59 -29.36 -2.59
N ILE A 177 7.85 -30.39 -2.17
CA ILE A 177 6.58 -30.26 -1.44
C ILE A 177 6.77 -30.92 -0.09
N GLY A 178 6.24 -30.31 0.97
CA GLY A 178 6.38 -30.76 2.34
C GLY A 178 7.48 -30.01 3.11
N TYR A 179 8.36 -30.75 3.78
CA TYR A 179 9.49 -30.19 4.54
C TYR A 179 10.84 -30.59 3.90
N LYS A 180 11.75 -29.63 3.80
CA LYS A 180 13.13 -29.83 3.35
C LYS A 180 14.11 -29.41 4.45
N GLU A 181 15.05 -30.29 4.79
CA GLU A 181 16.12 -29.94 5.73
C GLU A 181 16.98 -28.78 5.24
N LYS A 182 17.54 -28.02 6.18
CA LYS A 182 18.47 -26.94 5.85
C LYS A 182 19.61 -27.46 4.99
N ASN A 183 19.82 -26.79 3.86
CA ASN A 183 20.93 -27.02 2.96
C ASN A 183 21.51 -25.65 2.54
N GLU A 184 22.80 -25.44 2.78
CA GLU A 184 23.46 -24.15 2.54
C GLU A 184 23.49 -23.75 1.06
N ALA A 185 23.65 -24.70 0.14
CA ALA A 185 23.64 -24.42 -1.29
C ALA A 185 22.23 -24.02 -1.75
N TYR A 186 21.22 -24.72 -1.25
CA TYR A 186 19.81 -24.40 -1.47
C TYR A 186 19.47 -22.99 -0.95
N TYR A 187 19.85 -22.69 0.30
CA TYR A 187 19.63 -21.38 0.92
C TYR A 187 20.25 -20.26 0.09
N LYS A 188 21.52 -20.42 -0.31
CA LYS A 188 22.23 -19.43 -1.14
C LYS A 188 21.60 -19.21 -2.51
N GLU A 189 21.10 -20.25 -3.17
CA GLU A 189 20.43 -20.13 -4.46
C GLU A 189 19.12 -19.32 -4.35
N LEU A 190 18.34 -19.54 -3.28
CA LEU A 190 17.14 -18.74 -3.01
C LEU A 190 17.51 -17.28 -2.74
N LEU A 191 18.45 -17.03 -1.82
CA LEU A 191 18.89 -15.69 -1.43
C LEU A 191 19.48 -14.87 -2.59
N ALA A 192 20.13 -15.51 -3.55
CA ALA A 192 20.70 -14.81 -4.71
C ALA A 192 19.62 -14.09 -5.56
N ASN A 193 18.34 -14.46 -5.39
CA ASN A 193 17.26 -14.00 -6.25
C ASN A 193 16.07 -13.40 -5.49
N ILE A 194 16.15 -13.22 -4.17
CA ILE A 194 15.08 -12.58 -3.39
C ILE A 194 14.86 -11.13 -3.83
N ARG A 195 13.60 -10.70 -3.84
CA ARG A 195 13.20 -9.34 -4.20
C ARG A 195 11.96 -8.95 -3.41
N TYR A 196 11.78 -7.65 -3.18
CA TYR A 196 10.50 -7.13 -2.73
C TYR A 196 9.52 -7.05 -3.90
N VAL A 197 8.32 -7.55 -3.68
CA VAL A 197 7.20 -7.53 -4.63
C VAL A 197 5.94 -7.05 -3.92
N ASP A 198 4.94 -6.62 -4.69
CA ASP A 198 3.63 -6.27 -4.15
C ASP A 198 2.90 -7.51 -3.62
N ARG A 199 2.41 -7.44 -2.37
CA ARG A 199 1.74 -8.55 -1.68
C ARG A 199 0.46 -8.97 -2.39
N ASP A 200 -0.40 -8.02 -2.73
CA ASP A 200 -1.69 -8.29 -3.36
C ASP A 200 -1.54 -8.96 -4.74
N THR A 201 -0.43 -8.67 -5.42
CA THR A 201 0.00 -9.34 -6.65
C THR A 201 0.54 -10.74 -6.36
N ALA A 202 1.46 -10.87 -5.38
CA ALA A 202 2.09 -12.15 -5.03
C ALA A 202 1.13 -13.18 -4.42
N GLU A 203 -0.02 -12.77 -3.88
CA GLU A 203 -1.10 -13.66 -3.42
C GLU A 203 -1.93 -14.25 -4.57
N LYS A 204 -1.74 -13.76 -5.80
CA LYS A 204 -2.50 -14.18 -7.00
C LYS A 204 -1.61 -14.72 -8.12
N ASP A 205 -0.32 -14.41 -8.09
CA ASP A 205 0.66 -14.74 -9.11
C ASP A 205 1.63 -15.83 -8.64
N ASP A 206 1.44 -17.05 -9.18
CA ASP A 206 2.26 -18.21 -8.81
C ASP A 206 3.74 -18.08 -9.21
N SER A 207 4.11 -17.05 -9.99
CA SER A 207 5.51 -16.77 -10.35
C SER A 207 6.37 -16.29 -9.17
N TRP A 208 5.74 -16.03 -8.02
CA TRP A 208 6.40 -15.64 -6.78
C TRP A 208 6.12 -16.63 -5.66
N LYS A 209 7.10 -16.75 -4.75
CA LYS A 209 6.99 -17.46 -3.48
C LYS A 209 7.39 -16.50 -2.37
N GLN A 210 6.40 -15.97 -1.67
CA GLN A 210 6.56 -15.04 -0.56
C GLN A 210 7.33 -15.73 0.56
N VAL A 211 8.41 -15.12 1.02
CA VAL A 211 9.28 -15.66 2.07
C VAL A 211 8.62 -15.40 3.41
N ILE A 212 8.27 -16.49 4.11
CA ILE A 212 7.69 -16.43 5.45
C ILE A 212 8.68 -17.05 6.44
N PRO A 213 9.40 -16.26 7.25
CA PRO A 213 10.08 -16.82 8.42
C PRO A 213 9.04 -17.42 9.37
N TYR A 214 9.17 -18.72 9.64
CA TYR A 214 8.25 -19.49 10.46
C TYR A 214 9.01 -20.06 11.67
N VAL A 215 8.90 -19.43 12.82
CA VAL A 215 9.67 -19.78 14.02
C VAL A 215 8.87 -20.67 14.96
N VAL A 216 9.38 -21.86 15.23
CA VAL A 216 8.89 -22.75 16.31
C VAL A 216 9.73 -22.54 17.56
N ILE A 217 9.06 -22.44 18.71
CA ILE A 217 9.70 -22.11 19.98
C ILE A 217 9.53 -23.27 20.95
N ASN A 218 10.63 -23.72 21.56
CA ASN A 218 10.62 -24.78 22.55
C ASN A 218 11.23 -24.36 23.88
N ASN A 219 10.68 -24.90 24.97
CA ASN A 219 11.26 -24.90 26.30
C ASN A 219 11.50 -26.35 26.72
N LYS A 220 12.76 -26.79 26.64
CA LYS A 220 13.13 -28.21 26.81
C LYS A 220 12.35 -29.09 25.81
N ASP A 221 11.53 -30.02 26.31
CA ASP A 221 10.71 -30.97 25.52
C ASP A 221 9.26 -30.48 25.31
N GLU A 222 8.99 -29.20 25.61
CA GLU A 222 7.69 -28.57 25.37
C GLU A 222 7.80 -27.51 24.28
N TYR A 223 6.76 -27.36 23.47
CA TYR A 223 6.68 -26.44 22.36
C TYR A 223 5.55 -25.44 22.58
N LEU A 224 5.78 -24.19 22.17
CA LEU A 224 4.78 -23.14 22.21
C LEU A 224 3.68 -23.42 21.18
N VAL A 225 2.46 -23.54 21.68
CA VAL A 225 1.22 -23.62 20.90
C VAL A 225 0.38 -22.39 21.22
N MET A 226 -0.32 -21.87 20.22
CA MET A 226 -1.27 -20.80 20.41
C MET A 226 -2.65 -21.23 19.92
N GLN A 227 -3.68 -20.91 20.70
CA GLN A 227 -5.06 -21.11 20.29
C GLN A 227 -5.64 -19.79 19.78
N ARG A 228 -6.18 -19.80 18.55
CA ARG A 228 -6.92 -18.66 17.99
C ARG A 228 -8.29 -18.55 18.65
N LEU A 229 -8.58 -17.42 19.29
CA LEU A 229 -9.84 -17.14 19.96
C LEU A 229 -10.90 -16.60 18.96
N PRO A 230 -12.20 -16.67 19.27
CA PRO A 230 -13.28 -16.25 18.36
C PRO A 230 -13.26 -14.77 17.93
N ARG A 231 -12.49 -13.91 18.60
CA ARG A 231 -12.26 -12.51 18.18
C ARG A 231 -11.15 -12.36 17.13
N SER A 232 -10.51 -13.46 16.73
CA SER A 232 -9.58 -13.48 15.59
C SER A 232 -10.33 -13.20 14.28
N GLY A 233 -9.69 -12.44 13.37
CA GLY A 233 -10.32 -11.96 12.13
C GLY A 233 -10.72 -13.08 11.17
N GLU A 234 -10.06 -14.23 11.24
CA GLU A 234 -10.25 -15.32 10.29
C GLU A 234 -11.18 -16.40 10.84
N LYS A 235 -12.47 -16.29 10.52
CA LYS A 235 -13.54 -17.14 11.07
C LYS A 235 -13.32 -18.65 10.89
N ARG A 236 -12.65 -19.07 9.80
CA ARG A 236 -12.36 -20.49 9.52
C ARG A 236 -11.37 -21.10 10.52
N LEU A 237 -10.52 -20.28 11.14
CA LEU A 237 -9.48 -20.70 12.08
C LEU A 237 -9.88 -20.48 13.55
N HIS A 238 -11.15 -20.20 13.84
CA HIS A 238 -11.61 -20.06 15.22
C HIS A 238 -11.40 -21.36 16.00
N ASN A 239 -10.78 -21.25 17.17
CA ASN A 239 -10.33 -22.34 18.03
C ASN A 239 -9.31 -23.29 17.38
N ALA A 240 -8.78 -22.94 16.20
CA ALA A 240 -7.66 -23.66 15.62
C ALA A 240 -6.41 -23.44 16.48
N TYR A 241 -5.56 -24.44 16.47
CA TYR A 241 -4.25 -24.37 17.10
C TYR A 241 -3.21 -24.06 16.04
N THR A 242 -2.26 -23.21 16.40
CA THR A 242 -1.07 -22.93 15.60
C THR A 242 0.14 -23.21 16.45
N PHE A 243 1.19 -23.79 15.88
CA PHE A 243 2.47 -23.92 16.54
C PHE A 243 3.55 -23.42 15.58
N GLY A 244 4.07 -22.25 15.90
CA GLY A 244 4.92 -21.49 15.01
C GLY A 244 4.35 -20.10 14.79
N VAL A 245 5.23 -19.10 14.78
CA VAL A 245 4.90 -17.71 14.50
C VAL A 245 5.55 -17.36 13.17
N GLY A 246 4.82 -16.69 12.28
CA GLY A 246 5.40 -16.25 11.03
C GLY A 246 4.55 -15.23 10.30
N GLY A 247 5.22 -14.40 9.52
CA GLY A 247 4.60 -13.36 8.71
C GLY A 247 5.57 -12.85 7.65
N HIS A 248 5.20 -11.77 6.98
CA HIS A 248 5.94 -11.28 5.82
C HIS A 248 7.17 -10.46 6.23
N ILE A 249 8.17 -10.43 5.33
CA ILE A 249 9.33 -9.54 5.49
C ILE A 249 9.14 -8.32 4.60
N ASN A 250 9.27 -7.13 5.19
CA ASN A 250 8.97 -5.87 4.54
C ASN A 250 10.25 -5.09 4.20
N PRO A 251 10.22 -4.12 3.27
CA PRO A 251 11.40 -3.29 2.95
C PRO A 251 12.02 -2.58 4.14
N ALA A 252 11.22 -2.24 5.16
CA ALA A 252 11.71 -1.65 6.40
C ALA A 252 12.67 -2.58 7.17
N ASP A 253 12.56 -3.89 6.99
CA ASP A 253 13.45 -4.87 7.61
C ASP A 253 14.86 -4.87 6.97
N SER A 254 15.03 -4.26 5.79
CA SER A 254 16.33 -4.18 5.11
C SER A 254 17.28 -3.10 5.65
N THR A 255 16.82 -2.17 6.51
CA THR A 255 17.65 -1.05 6.96
C THR A 255 18.46 -1.40 8.20
N THR A 256 19.74 -1.70 8.05
CA THR A 256 20.69 -1.86 9.16
C THR A 256 22.09 -1.40 8.76
N ASP A 257 22.81 -0.79 9.69
CA ASP A 257 24.23 -0.44 9.55
C ASP A 257 25.15 -1.58 10.01
N VAL A 258 24.59 -2.72 10.43
CA VAL A 258 25.34 -3.88 10.95
C VAL A 258 25.69 -4.84 9.81
N GLU A 259 26.98 -4.99 9.53
CA GLU A 259 27.49 -5.92 8.53
C GLU A 259 27.23 -7.38 8.94
N GLY A 260 26.65 -8.18 8.05
CA GLY A 260 26.35 -9.61 8.28
C GLY A 260 25.00 -9.91 8.92
N ASP A 261 24.17 -8.89 9.15
CA ASP A 261 22.84 -9.00 9.74
C ASP A 261 21.80 -9.49 8.68
N ASP A 262 21.15 -10.62 8.94
CA ASP A 262 20.24 -11.29 7.99
C ASP A 262 18.84 -10.63 8.00
N VAL A 263 18.40 -10.13 6.84
CA VAL A 263 17.09 -9.49 6.66
C VAL A 263 15.91 -10.40 7.02
N ILE A 264 16.06 -11.72 6.80
CA ILE A 264 15.03 -12.71 7.11
C ILE A 264 14.89 -12.85 8.63
N GLU A 265 16.01 -12.92 9.34
CA GLU A 265 16.01 -13.00 10.81
C GLU A 265 15.46 -11.72 11.45
N ARG A 266 15.76 -10.53 10.89
CA ARG A 266 15.17 -9.28 11.38
C ARG A 266 13.66 -9.22 11.18
N GLY A 267 13.18 -9.54 9.98
CA GLY A 267 11.75 -9.59 9.70
C GLY A 267 11.05 -10.61 10.60
N MET A 268 11.64 -11.79 10.78
CA MET A 268 11.17 -12.79 11.74
C MET A 268 11.06 -12.23 13.16
N MET A 269 12.10 -11.54 13.66
CA MET A 269 12.08 -10.98 15.00
C MET A 269 11.03 -9.88 15.15
N ARG A 270 10.81 -9.06 14.11
CA ARG A 270 9.72 -8.07 14.10
C ARG A 270 8.37 -8.77 14.18
N GLU A 271 8.07 -9.70 13.27
CA GLU A 271 6.82 -10.47 13.24
C GLU A 271 6.57 -11.18 14.58
N LEU A 272 7.60 -11.84 15.12
CA LEU A 272 7.50 -12.51 16.42
C LEU A 272 7.12 -11.53 17.54
N ASN A 273 7.78 -10.38 17.59
CA ASN A 273 7.53 -9.36 18.60
C ASN A 273 6.18 -8.65 18.43
N GLU A 274 5.56 -8.70 17.25
CA GLU A 274 4.21 -8.17 16.99
C GLU A 274 3.11 -9.12 17.50
N GLU A 275 3.39 -10.43 17.57
CA GLU A 275 2.42 -11.42 18.09
C GLU A 275 2.63 -11.75 19.57
N VAL A 276 3.88 -12.02 19.95
CA VAL A 276 4.21 -12.58 21.26
C VAL A 276 5.47 -11.96 21.85
N TRP A 277 5.42 -11.71 23.16
CA TRP A 277 6.57 -11.43 23.97
C TRP A 277 6.99 -12.68 24.74
N ILE A 278 8.25 -13.10 24.55
CA ILE A 278 8.83 -14.31 25.15
C ILE A 278 10.11 -13.90 25.89
N ASP A 279 10.19 -14.31 27.15
CA ASP A 279 11.38 -14.09 27.97
C ASP A 279 12.49 -15.11 27.64
N ASP A 280 13.77 -14.71 27.73
CA ASP A 280 14.94 -15.58 27.48
C ASP A 280 14.91 -16.33 26.14
N LEU A 281 14.46 -15.69 25.05
CA LEU A 281 14.52 -16.27 23.70
C LEU A 281 15.97 -16.31 23.19
N ARG A 282 16.43 -17.50 22.76
CA ARG A 282 17.83 -17.75 22.37
C ARG A 282 17.95 -18.89 21.35
N ASN A 283 19.18 -19.14 20.91
CA ASN A 283 19.54 -20.26 20.03
C ASN A 283 18.70 -20.34 18.74
N ILE A 284 18.28 -19.19 18.22
CA ILE A 284 17.50 -19.08 16.99
C ILE A 284 18.32 -19.59 15.82
N LYS A 285 17.82 -20.58 15.10
CA LYS A 285 18.51 -21.22 13.97
C LYS A 285 17.54 -21.59 12.87
N LEU A 286 17.88 -21.27 11.62
CA LEU A 286 17.22 -21.87 10.47
C LEU A 286 17.45 -23.40 10.49
N VAL A 287 16.38 -24.18 10.45
CA VAL A 287 16.42 -25.66 10.50
C VAL A 287 15.93 -26.30 9.21
N GLY A 288 15.14 -25.59 8.41
CA GLY A 288 14.68 -26.10 7.12
C GLY A 288 13.73 -25.17 6.40
N PHE A 289 13.01 -25.72 5.44
CA PHE A 289 12.07 -25.02 4.59
C PHE A 289 10.77 -25.81 4.48
N ILE A 290 9.65 -25.13 4.32
CA ILE A 290 8.34 -25.74 4.09
C ILE A 290 7.66 -25.12 2.86
N TYR A 291 7.05 -25.99 2.06
CA TYR A 291 6.26 -25.59 0.90
C TYR A 291 5.07 -26.52 0.78
N ASP A 292 3.91 -25.95 0.47
CA ASP A 292 2.66 -26.68 0.29
C ASP A 292 1.90 -26.06 -0.88
N GLU A 293 1.58 -26.87 -1.89
CA GLU A 293 0.84 -26.45 -3.08
C GLU A 293 -0.67 -26.73 -2.99
N GLU A 294 -1.12 -27.54 -2.02
CA GLU A 294 -2.50 -28.01 -1.96
C GLU A 294 -3.46 -26.91 -1.47
N GLN A 295 -2.99 -26.02 -0.60
CA GLN A 295 -3.77 -24.90 -0.11
C GLN A 295 -3.53 -23.62 -0.92
N GLU A 296 -4.63 -22.94 -1.27
CA GLU A 296 -4.61 -21.68 -2.04
C GLU A 296 -3.70 -20.61 -1.45
N VAL A 297 -3.67 -20.50 -0.11
CA VAL A 297 -2.79 -19.55 0.56
C VAL A 297 -1.35 -20.07 0.57
N SER A 298 -1.14 -21.34 0.92
CA SER A 298 0.21 -21.92 1.05
C SER A 298 1.00 -21.93 -0.26
N ARG A 299 0.34 -22.11 -1.42
CA ARG A 299 1.03 -22.27 -2.72
C ARG A 299 1.86 -21.06 -3.13
N HIS A 300 1.55 -19.90 -2.56
CA HIS A 300 2.23 -18.62 -2.77
C HIS A 300 3.31 -18.32 -1.73
N HIS A 301 3.45 -19.15 -0.70
CA HIS A 301 4.37 -18.93 0.40
C HIS A 301 5.45 -20.01 0.45
N LEU A 302 6.67 -19.61 0.78
CA LEU A 302 7.78 -20.50 1.07
C LEU A 302 8.24 -20.22 2.49
N GLY A 303 7.99 -21.17 3.39
CA GLY A 303 8.31 -21.03 4.79
C GLY A 303 9.78 -21.33 5.06
N PHE A 304 10.46 -20.43 5.76
CA PHE A 304 11.82 -20.59 6.25
C PHE A 304 11.70 -20.94 7.73
N VAL A 305 11.90 -22.22 8.05
CA VAL A 305 11.58 -22.75 9.39
C VAL A 305 12.75 -22.48 10.33
N TYR A 306 12.50 -21.69 11.37
CA TYR A 306 13.44 -21.42 12.45
C TYR A 306 13.05 -22.19 13.70
N SER A 307 14.04 -22.67 14.45
CA SER A 307 13.86 -23.19 15.80
C SER A 307 14.50 -22.21 16.78
N ALA A 308 13.77 -21.87 17.83
CA ALA A 308 14.23 -21.02 18.91
C ALA A 308 13.97 -21.68 20.27
N GLU A 309 14.87 -21.47 21.21
CA GLU A 309 14.75 -21.99 22.57
C GLU A 309 14.37 -20.87 23.54
N THR A 310 13.63 -21.19 24.58
CA THR A 310 13.42 -20.30 25.74
C THR A 310 13.63 -21.04 27.06
N GLY A 311 14.24 -20.36 28.03
CA GLY A 311 14.33 -20.85 29.42
C GLY A 311 13.09 -20.56 30.25
N SER A 312 12.10 -19.87 29.70
CA SER A 312 10.92 -19.37 30.41
C SER A 312 9.63 -19.97 29.86
N SER A 313 8.65 -20.20 30.73
CA SER A 313 7.27 -20.52 30.33
C SER A 313 6.39 -19.27 30.26
N ASN A 314 6.95 -18.09 30.56
CA ASN A 314 6.24 -16.83 30.56
C ASN A 314 6.17 -16.25 29.14
N VAL A 315 5.06 -16.51 28.46
CA VAL A 315 4.76 -15.98 27.12
C VAL A 315 3.51 -15.13 27.19
N LYS A 316 3.55 -13.95 26.58
CA LYS A 316 2.41 -13.04 26.50
C LYS A 316 2.09 -12.77 25.05
N CYS A 317 0.83 -12.88 24.65
CA CYS A 317 0.39 -12.34 23.37
C CYS A 317 0.14 -10.84 23.50
N LEU A 318 0.51 -10.07 22.48
CA LEU A 318 0.17 -8.64 22.44
C LEU A 318 -1.33 -8.41 22.22
N GLU A 319 -2.01 -9.35 21.57
CA GLU A 319 -3.47 -9.37 21.40
C GLU A 319 -4.11 -10.54 22.18
N PRO A 320 -4.19 -10.45 23.53
CA PRO A 320 -4.62 -11.56 24.39
C PRO A 320 -6.08 -11.98 24.19
N ASP A 321 -6.89 -11.11 23.57
CA ASP A 321 -8.27 -11.40 23.20
C ASP A 321 -8.39 -12.25 21.93
N LYS A 322 -7.31 -12.37 21.15
CA LYS A 322 -7.27 -13.09 19.86
C LYS A 322 -6.44 -14.36 19.90
N LEU A 323 -5.38 -14.39 20.72
CA LEU A 323 -4.46 -15.52 20.81
C LEU A 323 -4.19 -15.87 22.27
N LYS A 324 -4.17 -17.18 22.55
CA LYS A 324 -3.82 -17.72 23.86
C LYS A 324 -2.62 -18.66 23.76
N PRO A 325 -1.44 -18.26 24.27
CA PRO A 325 -0.23 -19.08 24.22
C PRO A 325 -0.17 -20.07 25.38
N PHE A 326 0.35 -21.27 25.14
CA PHE A 326 0.67 -22.26 26.17
C PHE A 326 1.69 -23.28 25.65
N PHE A 327 2.43 -23.90 26.56
CA PHE A 327 3.41 -24.94 26.20
C PHE A 327 2.76 -26.32 26.23
N VAL A 328 3.15 -27.15 25.25
CA VAL A 328 2.67 -28.53 25.09
C VAL A 328 3.86 -29.46 24.94
N LYS A 329 3.86 -30.58 25.67
CA LYS A 329 4.89 -31.62 25.53
C LYS A 329 4.96 -32.15 24.11
N LYS A 330 6.15 -32.45 23.62
CA LYS A 330 6.38 -33.03 22.28
C LYS A 330 5.47 -34.23 21.99
N ALA A 331 5.28 -35.11 22.97
CA ALA A 331 4.43 -36.30 22.83
C ALA A 331 2.94 -35.98 22.65
N ASP A 332 2.48 -34.81 23.12
CA ASP A 332 1.10 -34.37 23.07
C ASP A 332 0.80 -33.42 21.89
N LEU A 333 1.83 -32.90 21.20
CA LEU A 333 1.69 -32.00 20.05
C LEU A 333 0.71 -32.49 18.98
N PRO A 334 0.65 -33.79 18.59
CA PRO A 334 -0.33 -34.27 17.61
C PRO A 334 -1.80 -33.95 17.95
N LYS A 335 -2.13 -33.72 19.23
CA LYS A 335 -3.49 -33.35 19.66
C LYS A 335 -3.85 -31.90 19.32
N TYR A 336 -2.85 -31.07 19.01
CA TYR A 336 -2.95 -29.64 18.74
C TYR A 336 -2.57 -29.30 17.29
N ILE A 337 -2.55 -30.31 16.44
CA ILE A 337 -2.36 -30.15 15.00
C ILE A 337 -3.68 -30.64 14.39
N ASP A 338 -4.60 -29.71 14.16
CA ASP A 338 -6.01 -30.00 13.88
C ASP A 338 -6.35 -30.05 12.37
N GLY A 339 -5.34 -30.13 11.51
CA GLY A 339 -5.48 -30.15 10.04
C GLY A 339 -5.91 -28.83 9.41
N LYS A 340 -6.16 -27.78 10.20
CA LYS A 340 -6.57 -26.48 9.65
C LYS A 340 -5.40 -25.64 9.20
N GLU A 341 -4.21 -25.87 9.74
CA GLU A 341 -2.96 -25.24 9.32
C GLU A 341 -1.96 -26.31 8.87
N ASN A 342 -1.75 -26.45 7.55
CA ASN A 342 -0.94 -27.54 7.00
C ASN A 342 0.56 -27.41 7.36
N TRP A 343 1.06 -26.17 7.46
CA TRP A 343 2.47 -25.92 7.80
C TRP A 343 2.86 -26.47 9.18
N ALA A 344 1.93 -26.44 10.13
CA ALA A 344 2.10 -27.09 11.42
C ALA A 344 2.34 -28.60 11.24
N GLU A 345 1.51 -29.31 10.48
CA GLU A 345 1.71 -30.74 10.20
C GLU A 345 3.08 -31.02 9.57
N LEU A 346 3.44 -30.24 8.54
CA LEU A 346 4.69 -30.40 7.82
C LEU A 346 5.92 -30.19 8.72
N VAL A 347 5.92 -29.18 9.58
CA VAL A 347 7.03 -28.95 10.52
C VAL A 347 7.08 -30.03 11.59
N TYR A 348 5.94 -30.50 12.09
CA TYR A 348 5.91 -31.55 13.12
C TYR A 348 6.54 -32.84 12.59
N HIS A 349 6.08 -33.31 11.43
CA HIS A 349 6.59 -34.55 10.83
C HIS A 349 8.01 -34.38 10.25
N GLY A 350 8.31 -33.22 9.68
CA GLY A 350 9.57 -32.94 9.00
C GLY A 350 10.73 -32.54 9.91
N PHE A 351 10.47 -32.01 11.10
CA PHE A 351 11.50 -31.51 12.00
C PHE A 351 11.37 -32.06 13.43
N ILE A 352 10.22 -31.89 14.06
CA ILE A 352 10.06 -32.18 15.50
C ILE A 352 10.07 -33.68 15.78
N ASN A 353 9.33 -34.46 14.99
CA ASN A 353 9.13 -35.89 15.16
C ASN A 353 10.08 -36.74 14.31
N LYS A 354 11.25 -36.20 13.95
CA LYS A 354 12.32 -37.01 13.37
C LYS A 354 12.87 -37.95 14.44
N ASN A 355 12.80 -39.25 14.14
CA ASN A 355 13.44 -40.31 14.93
C ASN A 355 14.96 -40.21 14.81
#